data_AF-A0AA41H9X1-F1
#
_entry.id   AF-A0AA41H9X1-F1
#
_cell.length_a   1.000
_cell.length_b   1.000
_cell.length_c   1.000
_cell.angle_alpha   90.00
_cell.angle_beta   90.00
_cell.angle_gamma   90.00
#
_symmetry.space_group_name_H-M   'P 1'
#
loop_
_entity.id
_entity.type
_entity.pdbx_description
1 polymer ?
#
loop_
_entity_poly.entity_id
_entity_poly.type
_entity_poly.pdbx_seq_one_letter_code
_entity_poly.pdbx_strand_id
1 'polypeptide(L)' 'MIFLTWNAPKEAFDDRRQSLFAGKSVDDVLVSNSANYKFCGAEVLPAFSSHDVMKQADVDGDIARLRAHLAAVARPFIPA' A
#
# COMPACT_ATOMS: atom_id res chain seq x y z
N MET A 1 -3.83 2.38 6.97
CA MET A 1 -3.65 1.68 5.68
C MET A 1 -4.25 2.52 4.58
N ILE A 2 -3.50 2.71 3.49
CA ILE A 2 -4.03 3.21 2.22
C ILE A 2 -4.02 2.01 1.26
N PHE A 3 -5.12 1.80 0.53
CA PHE A 3 -5.27 0.75 -0.48
C PHE A 3 -5.20 1.38 -1.87
N LEU A 4 -4.31 0.88 -2.73
CA LEU A 4 -3.95 1.52 -3.98
C LEU A 4 -3.90 0.53 -5.14
N THR A 5 -4.29 0.99 -6.32
CA THR A 5 -4.17 0.26 -7.58
C THR A 5 -3.34 1.10 -8.56
N TRP A 6 -2.27 0.51 -9.09
CA TRP A 6 -1.29 1.19 -9.93
C TRP A 6 -1.15 0.47 -11.27
N ASN A 7 -1.01 1.25 -12.35
CA ASN A 7 -0.42 0.74 -13.58
C ASN A 7 1.12 0.76 -13.56
N ALA A 8 1.72 1.40 -12.55
CA ALA A 8 3.16 1.32 -12.34
C ALA A 8 3.53 -0.09 -11.84
N PRO A 9 4.63 -0.66 -12.35
CA PRO A 9 5.10 -1.96 -11.89
C PRO A 9 5.63 -1.87 -10.46
N LYS A 10 5.74 -3.01 -9.79
CA LYS A 10 6.19 -3.06 -8.39
C LYS A 10 7.61 -2.49 -8.24
N GLU A 11 8.48 -2.75 -9.19
CA GLU A 11 9.88 -2.33 -9.23
C GLU A 11 10.05 -0.82 -9.32
N ALA A 12 8.99 -0.06 -9.68
CA ALA A 12 9.04 1.40 -9.65
C ALA A 12 9.23 1.96 -8.23
N PHE A 13 8.90 1.16 -7.21
CA PHE A 13 9.04 1.45 -5.79
C PHE A 13 10.18 0.61 -5.20
N ASP A 14 10.74 1.04 -4.07
CA ASP A 14 11.79 0.32 -3.33
C ASP A 14 13.08 0.01 -4.12
N ASP A 15 13.24 0.52 -5.35
CA ASP A 15 14.44 0.37 -6.16
C ASP A 15 15.13 1.73 -6.40
N ARG A 16 16.32 1.91 -5.81
CA ARG A 16 17.12 3.14 -5.94
C ARG A 16 17.65 3.37 -7.37
N ARG A 17 17.60 2.36 -8.23
CA ARG A 17 17.97 2.50 -9.66
C ARG A 17 16.86 3.21 -10.44
N GLN A 18 15.63 3.26 -9.92
CA GLN A 18 14.52 3.94 -10.56
C GLN A 18 14.54 5.44 -10.29
N SER A 19 14.29 6.24 -11.31
CA SER A 19 14.32 7.71 -11.22
C SER A 19 13.04 8.31 -10.64
N LEU A 20 11.87 7.73 -10.92
CA LEU A 20 10.57 8.34 -10.61
C LEU A 20 10.38 8.58 -9.11
N PHE A 21 10.56 7.53 -8.31
CA PHE A 21 10.42 7.59 -6.85
C PHE A 21 11.75 7.48 -6.11
N ALA A 22 12.87 7.36 -6.83
CA ALA A 22 14.23 7.36 -6.27
C ALA A 22 14.41 6.37 -5.10
N GLY A 23 13.85 5.15 -5.24
CA GLY A 23 13.91 4.09 -4.23
C GLY A 23 13.00 4.28 -3.03
N LYS A 24 12.04 5.21 -3.08
CA LYS A 24 10.98 5.34 -2.07
C LYS A 24 10.03 4.16 -2.10
N SER A 25 9.58 3.75 -0.93
CA SER A 25 8.49 2.80 -0.76
C SER A 25 7.15 3.45 -1.12
N VAL A 26 6.09 2.64 -1.23
CA VAL A 26 4.72 3.17 -1.42
C VAL A 26 4.33 4.11 -0.26
N ASP A 27 4.65 3.75 0.98
CA ASP A 27 4.34 4.57 2.16
C ASP A 27 5.06 5.93 2.11
N ASP A 28 6.31 5.97 1.63
CA ASP A 28 7.07 7.21 1.45
C ASP A 28 6.45 8.10 0.36
N VAL A 29 5.99 7.51 -0.75
CA VAL A 29 5.36 8.26 -1.85
C VAL A 29 4.03 8.87 -1.39
N LEU A 30 3.30 8.18 -0.51
CA LEU A 30 1.99 8.60 0.00
C LEU A 30 2.05 9.30 1.38
N VAL A 31 3.24 9.73 1.81
CA VAL A 31 3.43 10.35 3.13
C VAL A 31 2.53 11.59 3.33
N SER A 32 2.32 12.40 2.29
CA SER A 32 1.43 13.56 2.37
C SER A 32 -0.04 13.18 2.58
N ASN A 33 -0.48 12.03 2.05
CA ASN A 33 -1.83 11.53 2.26
C ASN A 33 -2.01 11.00 3.68
N SER A 34 -1.05 10.21 4.17
CA SER A 34 -1.12 9.61 5.51
C SER A 34 -0.89 10.63 6.64
N ALA A 35 -0.19 11.73 6.37
CA ALA A 35 0.10 12.79 7.34
C ALA A 35 -1.15 13.38 7.99
N ASN A 36 -2.22 13.61 7.23
CA ASN A 36 -3.48 14.17 7.77
C ASN A 36 -4.11 13.26 8.82
N TYR A 37 -4.10 11.95 8.57
CA TYR A 37 -4.64 10.96 9.52
C TYR A 37 -3.77 10.86 10.77
N LYS A 38 -2.44 10.86 10.59
CA LYS A 38 -1.49 10.87 11.69
C LYS A 38 -1.65 12.11 12.57
N PHE A 39 -1.88 13.27 11.96
CA PHE A 39 -2.17 14.52 12.67
C PHE A 39 -3.43 14.39 13.54
N CYS A 40 -4.46 13.70 13.06
CA CYS A 40 -5.69 13.41 13.81
C CYS A 40 -5.54 12.27 14.85
N GLY A 41 -4.32 11.77 15.11
CA GLY A 41 -4.06 10.72 16.09
C GLY A 41 -4.32 9.29 15.61
N ALA A 42 -4.57 9.08 14.31
CA ALA A 42 -4.73 7.74 13.77
C ALA A 42 -3.38 7.00 13.66
N GLU A 43 -3.40 5.69 13.92
CA GLU A 43 -2.29 4.81 13.59
C GLU A 43 -2.32 4.48 12.09
N VAL A 44 -1.25 4.83 11.37
CA VAL A 44 -1.12 4.51 9.95
C VAL A 44 -0.60 3.08 9.81
N LEU A 45 -1.50 2.14 9.53
CA LEU A 45 -1.15 0.76 9.17
C LEU A 45 -0.46 0.68 7.79
N PRO A 46 0.41 -0.31 7.52
CA PRO A 46 1.11 -0.49 6.26
C PRO A 46 0.21 -0.41 5.02
N ALA A 47 0.66 0.28 3.98
CA ALA A 47 -0.07 0.37 2.71
C ALA A 47 -0.18 -0.98 1.99
N PHE A 48 -1.21 -1.12 1.16
CA PHE A 48 -1.37 -2.24 0.22
C PHE A 48 -1.42 -1.70 -1.20
N SER A 49 -0.68 -2.33 -2.11
CA SER A 49 -0.64 -1.97 -3.52
C SER A 49 -0.85 -3.17 -4.45
N SER A 50 -1.72 -2.96 -5.42
CA SER A 50 -1.82 -3.73 -6.67
C SER A 50 -1.07 -3.01 -7.78
N HIS A 51 -0.25 -3.73 -8.54
CA HIS A 51 0.63 -3.18 -9.58
C HIS A 51 0.26 -3.75 -10.96
N ASP A 52 0.67 -3.06 -12.02
CA ASP A 52 0.39 -3.42 -13.43
C ASP A 52 -1.10 -3.71 -13.74
N VAL A 53 -2.04 -3.09 -13.01
CA VAL A 53 -3.47 -3.44 -13.07
C VAL A 53 -4.14 -3.19 -14.42
N MET A 54 -3.51 -2.47 -15.34
CA MET A 54 -4.01 -2.28 -16.71
C MET A 54 -3.31 -3.17 -17.74
N LYS A 55 -2.02 -3.47 -17.54
CA LYS A 55 -1.19 -4.21 -18.51
C LYS A 55 -1.19 -5.71 -18.24
N GLN A 56 -1.24 -6.10 -16.98
CA GLN A 56 -1.11 -7.48 -16.52
C GLN A 56 -1.96 -7.69 -15.26
N ALA A 57 -3.26 -7.44 -15.38
CA ALA A 57 -4.20 -7.58 -14.27
C ALA A 57 -4.28 -9.03 -13.77
N ASP A 58 -4.13 -9.22 -12.46
CA ASP A 58 -4.38 -10.47 -11.74
C ASP A 58 -5.33 -10.20 -10.57
N VAL A 59 -6.63 -10.13 -10.89
CA VAL A 59 -7.67 -9.75 -9.91
C VAL A 59 -7.78 -10.78 -8.78
N ASP A 60 -7.74 -12.07 -9.11
CA ASP A 60 -7.88 -13.13 -8.11
C ASP A 60 -6.66 -13.21 -7.19
N GLY A 61 -5.46 -13.08 -7.75
CA GLY A 61 -4.23 -12.97 -6.98
C GLY A 61 -4.22 -11.74 -6.07
N ASP A 62 -4.66 -10.60 -6.57
CA ASP A 62 -4.77 -9.38 -5.77
C ASP A 62 -5.79 -9.48 -4.63
N ILE A 63 -6.93 -10.14 -4.86
CA ILE A 63 -7.91 -10.43 -3.81
C ILE A 63 -7.28 -11.34 -2.74
N ALA A 64 -6.54 -12.38 -3.15
CA ALA A 64 -5.86 -13.28 -2.21
C ALA A 64 -4.81 -12.53 -1.37
N ARG A 65 -3.97 -11.70 -2.00
CA ARG A 65 -2.97 -10.86 -1.31
C ARG A 65 -3.63 -9.87 -0.36
N LEU A 66 -4.73 -9.22 -0.78
CA LEU A 66 -5.45 -8.26 0.06
C LEU A 66 -6.02 -8.94 1.31
N ARG A 67 -6.62 -10.13 1.17
CA ARG A 67 -7.13 -10.91 2.32
C ARG A 67 -6.01 -11.25 3.30
N ALA A 68 -4.86 -11.71 2.80
CA ALA A 68 -3.70 -12.01 3.63
C ALA A 68 -3.19 -10.75 4.35
N HIS A 69 -3.11 -9.61 3.66
CA HIS A 69 -2.70 -8.34 4.24
C HIS A 69 -3.64 -7.87 5.35
N LEU A 70 -4.96 -7.91 5.09
CA LEU A 70 -5.97 -7.57 6.07
C LEU A 70 -5.89 -8.47 7.30
N ALA A 71 -5.70 -9.78 7.13
CA ALA A 71 -5.53 -10.70 8.26
C ALA A 71 -4.27 -10.40 9.09
N ALA A 72 -3.19 -9.95 8.45
CA ALA A 72 -1.94 -9.59 9.13
C ALA A 72 -2.02 -8.27 9.91
N VAL A 73 -2.84 -7.31 9.45
CA VAL A 73 -2.98 -5.98 10.08
C VAL A 73 -4.23 -5.83 10.95
N ALA A 74 -5.20 -6.74 10.84
CA ALA A 74 -6.41 -6.72 11.64
C ALA A 74 -6.05 -6.95 13.13
N ARG A 75 -6.29 -5.94 13.96
CA ARG A 75 -6.29 -6.13 15.41
C ARG A 75 -7.61 -6.78 15.82
N PRO A 76 -7.61 -7.66 16.85
CA PRO A 76 -8.85 -8.14 17.43
C PRO A 76 -9.69 -6.95 17.89
N PHE A 77 -10.94 -6.90 17.45
CA PHE A 77 -11.90 -5.96 18.01
C PHE A 77 -12.18 -6.37 19.46
N ILE A 78 -11.70 -5.57 20.42
CA ILE A 78 -12.04 -5.73 21.83
C ILE A 78 -13.09 -4.65 22.13
N PRO A 79 -14.38 -4.99 22.21
CA PRO A 79 -15.38 -4.05 22.66
C PRO A 79 -15.12 -3.65 24.12
N ALA A 80 -15.44 -2.40 24.44
CA ALA A 80 -15.39 -1.85 25.81
C ALA A 80 -16.49 -2.44 26.69
#